data_AF-A0A7J4ZRK2-F1
#
_entry.id   AF-A0A7J4ZRK2-F1
#
_cell.length_a   1.000
_cell.length_b   1.000
_cell.length_c   1.000
_cell.angle_alpha   90.00
_cell.angle_beta   90.00
_cell.angle_gamma   90.00
#
_symmetry.space_group_name_H-M   'P 1'
#
loop_
_entity.id
_entity.type
_entity.pdbx_description
1 polymer ?
#
loop_
_entity_poly.entity_id
_entity_poly.type
_entity_poly.pdbx_seq_one_letter_code
_entity_poly.pdbx_strand_id
1 'polypeptide(L)'
;MTRTRGIFSVLAAAMVFSAVPLLADDYTGATMDPDMKAIQETQKDECLLVAMNCPTDRADTVQQRIDRLNREIDKGSAVYTDQELQQLKEQLKWLNEDSDNIYISE
;
A
#
# COMPACT_ATOMS: atom_id res chain seq x y z
N MET A 1 -36.64 -40.70 45.55
CA MET A 1 -36.44 -39.34 45.02
C MET A 1 -35.01 -39.21 44.54
N THR A 2 -34.87 -39.07 43.23
CA THR A 2 -33.65 -38.88 42.45
C THR A 2 -33.13 -37.45 42.57
N ARG A 3 -31.83 -37.24 42.83
CA ARG A 3 -31.12 -36.01 42.42
C ARG A 3 -29.61 -36.07 42.70
N THR A 4 -28.84 -36.63 41.76
CA THR A 4 -27.39 -36.41 41.70
C THR A 4 -26.94 -36.19 40.25
N ARG A 5 -26.82 -34.89 39.92
CA ARG A 5 -25.76 -34.22 39.14
C ARG A 5 -25.04 -35.06 38.06
N GLY A 6 -25.62 -35.08 36.86
CA GLY A 6 -24.91 -34.94 35.58
C GLY A 6 -25.58 -33.75 34.89
N ILE A 7 -24.91 -32.85 34.19
CA ILE A 7 -24.16 -33.07 32.95
C ILE A 7 -23.13 -31.93 32.82
N PHE A 8 -22.02 -32.29 32.20
CA PHE A 8 -20.85 -31.49 31.90
C PHE A 8 -21.13 -30.14 31.24
N SER A 9 -20.40 -29.13 31.71
CA SER A 9 -20.19 -27.83 31.07
C SER A 9 -19.87 -27.98 29.58
N VAL A 10 -20.71 -27.41 28.72
CA VAL A 10 -20.36 -27.16 27.32
C VAL A 10 -20.73 -25.71 27.03
N LEU A 11 -19.73 -24.83 27.08
CA LEU A 11 -19.75 -23.50 26.46
C LEU A 11 -18.30 -23.07 26.24
N ALA A 12 -17.58 -23.86 25.45
CA ALA A 12 -16.35 -23.42 24.78
C ALA A 12 -16.76 -22.78 23.46
N ALA A 13 -17.18 -21.52 23.51
CA ALA A 13 -17.47 -20.71 22.32
C ALA A 13 -16.96 -19.28 22.54
N ALA A 14 -15.63 -19.15 22.60
CA ALA A 14 -14.94 -17.87 22.49
C ALA A 14 -13.60 -18.09 21.78
N MET A 15 -13.67 -18.55 20.53
CA MET A 15 -12.56 -18.44 19.58
C MET A 15 -13.04 -17.54 18.45
N VAL A 16 -12.72 -16.24 18.51
CA VAL A 16 -12.23 -15.42 17.39
C VAL A 16 -11.58 -14.19 18.03
N PHE A 17 -10.31 -14.30 18.43
CA PHE A 17 -9.46 -13.11 18.44
C PHE A 17 -9.18 -12.83 16.96
N SER A 18 -9.80 -11.79 16.42
CA SER A 18 -9.53 -11.30 15.07
C SER A 18 -8.03 -10.99 14.97
N ALA A 19 -7.29 -11.83 14.25
CA ALA A 19 -5.97 -11.49 13.77
C ALA A 19 -6.13 -10.27 12.84
N VAL A 20 -5.89 -9.09 13.39
CA VAL A 20 -5.67 -7.87 12.60
C VAL A 20 -4.26 -8.02 12.02
N PRO A 21 -4.09 -8.09 10.69
CA PRO A 21 -2.75 -7.95 10.13
C PRO A 21 -2.26 -6.55 10.46
N LEU A 22 -1.29 -6.46 11.35
CA LEU A 22 -0.50 -5.26 11.57
C LEU A 22 0.40 -5.10 10.33
N LEU A 23 0.02 -4.23 9.41
CA LEU A 23 0.93 -3.74 8.36
C LEU A 23 1.57 -2.46 8.87
N ALA A 24 2.81 -2.58 9.33
CA ALA A 24 3.80 -1.54 9.60
C ALA A 24 4.99 -2.26 10.24
N ASP A 25 6.27 -2.03 9.99
CA ASP A 25 7.06 -1.18 9.10
C ASP A 25 8.50 -1.70 9.35
N ASP A 26 9.39 -1.67 8.36
CA ASP A 26 10.83 -1.97 8.46
C ASP A 26 11.32 -3.28 9.15
N TYR A 27 11.61 -4.34 8.37
CA TYR A 27 12.39 -5.49 8.84
C TYR A 27 13.74 -5.61 8.13
N THR A 28 14.78 -5.24 8.86
CA THR A 28 16.19 -5.50 8.58
C THR A 28 16.49 -7.00 8.62
N GLY A 29 16.54 -7.62 7.44
CA GLY A 29 17.62 -8.54 7.00
C GLY A 29 18.05 -9.76 7.83
N ALA A 30 17.40 -10.17 8.93
CA ALA A 30 17.86 -11.31 9.72
C ALA A 30 16.71 -12.13 10.31
N THR A 31 16.23 -13.08 9.51
CA THR A 31 15.61 -14.39 9.82
C THR A 31 14.45 -14.66 8.84
N MET A 32 14.77 -15.07 7.61
CA MET A 32 13.75 -15.60 6.69
C MET A 32 13.54 -17.09 6.99
N ASP A 33 12.35 -17.41 7.48
CA ASP A 33 11.81 -18.77 7.50
C ASP A 33 11.80 -19.34 6.06
N PRO A 34 12.16 -20.62 5.83
CA PRO A 34 12.22 -21.20 4.49
C PRO A 34 10.88 -21.14 3.74
N ASP A 35 9.75 -21.05 4.44
CA ASP A 35 8.42 -20.91 3.83
C ASP A 35 8.19 -19.50 3.24
N MET A 36 8.86 -18.48 3.79
CA MET A 36 8.80 -17.11 3.27
C MET A 36 9.60 -16.93 1.96
N LYS A 37 10.58 -17.81 1.69
CA LYS A 37 11.34 -17.80 0.44
C LYS A 37 10.48 -18.27 -0.73
N ALA A 38 9.65 -19.29 -0.53
CA ALA A 38 8.69 -19.76 -1.53
C ALA A 38 7.64 -18.67 -1.84
N ILE A 39 7.14 -17.97 -0.81
CA ILE A 39 6.20 -16.85 -0.97
C ILE A 39 6.85 -15.65 -1.67
N GLN A 40 8.13 -15.38 -1.41
CA GLN A 40 8.87 -14.29 -2.07
C GLN A 40 9.19 -14.61 -3.54
N GLU A 41 9.49 -15.86 -3.88
CA GLU A 41 9.69 -16.30 -5.27
C GLU A 41 8.38 -16.16 -6.06
N THR A 42 7.24 -16.57 -5.51
CA THR A 42 5.93 -16.38 -6.17
C THR A 42 5.49 -14.92 -6.24
N GLN A 43 5.76 -14.10 -5.21
CA GLN A 43 5.42 -12.67 -5.25
C GLN A 43 6.23 -11.87 -6.28
N LYS A 44 7.50 -12.24 -6.51
CA LYS A 44 8.33 -11.58 -7.53
C LYS A 44 7.73 -11.76 -8.93
N ASP A 45 7.20 -12.94 -9.21
CA ASP A 45 6.54 -13.24 -10.48
C ASP A 45 5.23 -12.46 -10.63
N GLU A 46 4.47 -12.29 -9.54
CA GLU A 46 3.23 -11.49 -9.55
C GLU A 46 3.49 -9.99 -9.80
N CYS A 47 4.49 -9.40 -9.15
CA CYS A 47 4.89 -8.01 -9.42
C CYS A 47 5.37 -7.82 -10.86
N LEU A 48 6.11 -8.80 -11.40
CA LEU A 48 6.56 -8.79 -12.79
C LEU A 48 5.38 -8.87 -13.77
N LEU A 49 4.40 -9.73 -13.50
CA LEU A 49 3.18 -9.85 -14.30
C LEU A 49 2.40 -8.53 -14.36
N VAL A 50 2.30 -7.79 -13.25
CA VAL A 50 1.65 -6.46 -13.23
C VAL A 50 2.45 -5.45 -14.05
N ALA A 51 3.78 -5.43 -13.91
CA ALA A 51 4.64 -4.54 -14.69
C ALA A 51 4.57 -4.84 -16.20
N MET A 52 4.54 -6.11 -16.59
CA MET A 52 4.42 -6.54 -18.00
C MET A 52 3.06 -6.18 -18.62
N ASN A 53 2.00 -6.13 -17.82
CA ASN A 53 0.66 -5.76 -18.27
C ASN A 53 0.37 -4.27 -18.09
N CYS A 54 1.33 -3.47 -17.62
CA CYS A 54 1.18 -2.02 -17.56
C CYS A 54 1.27 -1.48 -18.99
N PRO A 55 0.18 -0.96 -19.58
CA PRO A 55 0.19 -0.54 -20.97
C PRO A 55 1.11 0.66 -21.09
N THR A 56 2.26 0.48 -21.74
CA THR A 56 3.28 1.53 -21.89
C THR A 56 2.74 2.74 -22.66
N ASP A 57 1.67 2.55 -23.42
CA ASP A 57 0.91 3.55 -24.18
C ASP A 57 -0.22 4.23 -23.37
N ARG A 58 -0.56 3.73 -22.18
CA ARG A 58 -1.61 4.32 -21.30
C ARG A 58 -1.10 4.89 -19.99
N ALA A 59 0.20 4.78 -19.73
CA ALA A 59 0.82 5.48 -18.62
C ALA A 59 0.97 6.96 -19.00
N ASP A 60 0.43 7.86 -18.17
CA ASP A 60 0.65 9.30 -18.33
C ASP A 60 2.16 9.58 -18.29
N THR A 61 2.66 10.41 -19.20
CA THR A 61 4.03 10.92 -19.11
C THR A 61 4.19 11.79 -17.86
N VAL A 62 5.42 11.95 -17.38
CA VAL A 62 5.71 12.83 -16.23
C VAL A 62 5.15 14.24 -16.45
N GLN A 63 5.27 14.76 -17.68
CA GLN A 63 4.73 16.08 -18.05
C GLN A 63 3.20 16.13 -17.99
N GLN A 64 2.51 15.08 -18.47
CA GLN A 64 1.06 14.98 -18.37
C GLN A 64 0.59 14.94 -16.89
N ARG A 65 1.37 14.33 -16.01
CA ARG A 65 1.10 14.30 -14.56
C ARG A 65 1.32 15.67 -13.92
N ILE A 66 2.38 16.39 -14.29
CA ILE A 66 2.64 17.77 -13.86
C ILE A 66 1.48 18.69 -14.28
N ASP A 67 1.08 18.64 -15.55
CA ASP A 67 -0.03 19.45 -16.08
C ASP A 67 -1.35 19.18 -15.35
N ARG A 68 -1.61 17.91 -15.05
CA ARG A 68 -2.80 17.49 -14.30
C ARG A 68 -2.77 18.07 -12.88
N LEU A 69 -1.64 17.94 -12.17
CA LEU A 69 -1.51 18.46 -10.81
C LEU A 69 -1.68 19.97 -10.76
N ASN A 70 -1.08 20.72 -11.69
CA ASN A 70 -1.27 22.17 -11.78
C ASN A 70 -2.75 22.54 -11.97
N ARG A 71 -3.45 21.86 -12.89
CA ARG A 71 -4.90 22.08 -13.08
C ARG A 71 -5.73 21.81 -11.84
N GLU A 72 -5.39 20.78 -11.06
CA GLU A 72 -6.11 20.47 -9.82
C GLU A 72 -5.79 21.50 -8.71
N ILE A 73 -4.53 21.93 -8.60
CA ILE A 73 -4.12 22.99 -7.65
C ILE A 73 -4.82 24.32 -7.99
N ASP A 74 -4.96 24.65 -9.27
CA ASP A 74 -5.62 25.88 -9.73
C ASP A 74 -7.11 25.95 -9.34
N LYS A 75 -7.76 24.79 -9.10
CA LYS A 75 -9.13 24.77 -8.56
C LYS A 75 -9.20 25.32 -7.13
N GLY A 76 -8.09 25.25 -6.40
CA GLY A 76 -7.94 25.86 -5.08
C GLY A 76 -8.99 25.38 -4.07
N SER A 77 -9.30 26.26 -3.12
CA SER A 77 -10.21 25.95 -2.01
C SER A 77 -11.68 25.84 -2.42
N ALA A 78 -12.01 26.07 -3.69
CA ALA A 78 -13.35 25.83 -4.22
C ALA A 78 -13.67 24.33 -4.32
N VAL A 79 -12.66 23.48 -4.43
CA VAL A 79 -12.80 22.02 -4.59
C VAL A 79 -12.10 21.25 -3.48
N TYR A 80 -10.98 21.76 -2.97
CA TYR A 80 -10.11 21.06 -2.04
C TYR A 80 -9.99 21.76 -0.69
N THR A 81 -9.70 20.99 0.35
CA THR A 81 -9.25 21.53 1.63
C THR A 81 -7.79 22.01 1.55
N ASP A 82 -7.36 22.84 2.50
CA ASP A 82 -5.97 23.31 2.57
C ASP A 82 -4.96 22.15 2.69
N GLN A 83 -5.34 21.09 3.41
CA GLN A 83 -4.52 19.90 3.57
C GLN A 83 -4.36 19.14 2.24
N GLU A 84 -5.44 18.97 1.48
CA GLU A 84 -5.40 18.31 0.17
C GLU A 84 -4.61 19.13 -0.85
N LEU A 85 -4.76 20.46 -0.85
CA LEU A 85 -3.95 21.34 -1.70
C LEU A 85 -2.46 21.24 -1.34
N GLN A 86 -2.13 21.12 -0.06
CA GLN A 86 -0.75 20.92 0.37
C GLN A 86 -0.19 19.59 -0.14
N GLN A 87 -0.97 18.51 -0.09
CA GLN A 87 -0.59 17.22 -0.63
C GLN A 87 -0.37 17.26 -2.15
N LEU A 88 -1.24 17.95 -2.90
CA LEU A 88 -1.07 18.12 -4.35
C LEU A 88 0.22 18.90 -4.69
N LYS A 89 0.54 19.95 -3.93
CA LYS A 89 1.77 20.72 -4.10
C LYS A 89 3.02 19.90 -3.77
N GLU A 90 2.95 19.06 -2.75
CA GLU A 90 4.05 18.17 -2.38
C GLU A 90 4.31 17.11 -3.45
N GLN A 91 3.26 16.52 -4.02
CA GLN A 91 3.39 15.61 -5.17
C GLN A 91 4.02 16.30 -6.39
N LEU A 92 3.60 17.53 -6.69
CA LEU A 92 4.19 18.31 -7.78
C LEU A 92 5.68 18.59 -7.54
N LYS A 93 6.04 18.95 -6.31
CA LYS A 93 7.44 19.18 -5.92
C LYS A 93 8.29 17.94 -6.14
N TRP A 94 7.84 16.78 -5.64
CA TRP A 94 8.53 15.50 -5.82
C TRP A 94 8.76 15.15 -7.29
N LEU A 95 7.77 15.37 -8.15
CA LEU A 95 7.91 15.09 -9.58
C LEU A 95 8.93 15.98 -10.28
N ASN A 96 9.00 17.26 -9.90
CA ASN A 96 10.00 18.18 -10.45
C ASN A 96 11.41 17.81 -9.96
N GLU A 97 11.57 17.53 -8.67
CA GLU A 97 12.86 17.15 -8.08
C GLU A 97 13.39 15.82 -8.65
N ASP A 98 12.52 14.83 -8.84
CA ASP A 98 12.88 13.56 -9.47
C ASP A 98 13.28 13.75 -10.94
N SER A 99 12.56 14.59 -11.68
CA SER A 99 12.88 14.88 -13.08
C SER A 99 14.21 15.60 -13.27
N ASP A 100 14.62 16.44 -12.31
CA ASP A 100 15.91 17.13 -12.33
C ASP A 100 17.07 16.20 -11.95
N ASN A 101 16.82 15.18 -11.12
CA ASN A 101 17.85 14.25 -10.65
C ASN A 101 18.23 13.18 -11.70
N ILE A 102 17.37 12.92 -12.70
CA ILE A 102 17.67 12.01 -13.82
C ILE A 102 18.79 12.57 -14.73
N TYR A 103 19.08 13.89 -14.70
CA TYR A 103 20.13 14.52 -15.49
C TYR A 103 21.54 14.52 -14.85
N ILE A 104 21.76 13.86 -13.71
CA ILE A 104 23.08 13.81 -13.03
C ILE A 104 23.71 12.40 -13.11
N SER A 105 23.49 11.70 -14.23
CA SER A 105 24.18 10.43 -14.52
C SER A 105 24.65 10.35 -15.98
N GLU A 106 25.52 11.28 -16.38
CA GLU A 106 26.45 11.11 -17.51
C GLU A 106 27.90 11.20 -17.01
#